data_AF-A0A0B8QFU7-F1
#
_entry.id   AF-A0A0B8QFU7-F1
#
_cell.length_a   1.000
_cell.length_b   1.000
_cell.length_c   1.000
_cell.angle_alpha   90.00
_cell.angle_beta   90.00
_cell.angle_gamma   90.00
#
_symmetry.space_group_name_H-M   'P 1'
#
loop_
_entity.id
_entity.type
_entity.pdbx_description
1 polymer ?
#
loop_
_entity_poly.entity_id
_entity_poly.type
_entity_poly.pdbx_seq_one_letter_code
_entity_poly.pdbx_strand_id
1 'polypeptide(L)'
;MKKQSGFTLIELVVVIVILGILAVTAAPRFLNLQSDARESSLEGLKGAMAGAGSIVYGKAAIEGLETSSAAVAVEGIETVFGYPTATPGGIGLAVQG
;
A
#
# COMPACT_ATOMS: atom_id res chain seq x y z
N MET A 1 -18.95 55.81 -20.42
CA MET A 1 -18.48 55.36 -19.09
C MET A 1 -19.05 53.97 -18.84
N LYS A 2 -18.21 52.93 -18.74
CA LYS A 2 -18.67 51.57 -18.41
C LYS A 2 -19.02 51.54 -16.92
N LYS A 3 -20.26 51.20 -16.56
CA LYS A 3 -20.64 50.98 -15.16
C LYS A 3 -19.88 49.78 -14.64
N GLN A 4 -19.02 49.98 -13.64
CA GLN A 4 -18.37 48.90 -12.91
C GLN A 4 -19.44 48.28 -12.00
N SER A 5 -19.91 47.08 -12.34
CA SER A 5 -20.79 46.30 -11.46
C SER A 5 -19.94 45.83 -10.29
N GLY A 6 -20.06 46.49 -9.14
CA GLY A 6 -19.47 46.01 -7.90
C GLY A 6 -20.12 44.70 -7.46
N PHE A 7 -19.37 43.89 -6.72
CA PHE A 7 -19.88 42.68 -6.08
C PHE A 7 -20.79 43.06 -4.90
N THR A 8 -21.93 42.41 -4.78
CA THR A 8 -22.89 42.68 -3.70
C THR A 8 -22.47 41.97 -2.41
N LEU A 9 -22.87 42.53 -1.26
CA LEU A 9 -22.61 41.89 0.04
C LEU A 9 -23.27 40.51 0.14
N ILE A 10 -24.44 40.33 -0.48
CA ILE A 10 -25.14 39.05 -0.45
C ILE A 10 -24.40 37.97 -1.26
N GLU A 11 -23.78 38.32 -2.39
CA GLU A 11 -22.94 37.39 -3.15
C GLU A 11 -21.73 36.94 -2.32
N LEU A 12 -21.10 37.84 -1.56
CA LEU A 12 -19.98 37.50 -0.68
C LEU A 12 -20.38 36.50 0.40
N VAL A 13 -21.52 36.74 1.05
CA VAL A 13 -22.04 35.86 2.10
C VAL A 13 -22.36 34.48 1.53
N VAL A 14 -23.05 34.41 0.39
CA VAL A 14 -23.40 33.14 -0.26
C VAL A 14 -22.15 32.35 -0.62
N VAL A 15 -21.10 32.99 -1.15
CA VAL A 15 -19.83 32.32 -1.48
C VAL A 15 -19.18 31.70 -0.24
N ILE A 16 -19.09 32.44 0.87
CA ILE A 16 -18.48 31.93 2.11
C ILE A 16 -19.29 30.75 2.67
N VAL A 17 -20.62 30.82 2.61
CA VAL A 17 -21.50 29.72 3.04
C VAL A 17 -21.28 28.46 2.19
N ILE A 18 -21.22 28.60 0.87
CA ILE A 18 -20.93 27.48 -0.04
C ILE A 18 -19.55 26.87 0.25
N LEU A 19 -18.52 27.72 0.39
CA LEU A 19 -17.17 27.27 0.75
C LEU A 19 -17.14 26.56 2.11
N GLY A 20 -17.92 27.03 3.09
CA GLY A 20 -18.05 26.37 4.40
C GLY A 20 -18.61 24.95 4.30
N ILE A 21 -19.69 24.76 3.52
CA ILE A 21 -20.31 23.44 3.31
C ILE A 21 -19.33 22.50 2.57
N LEU A 22 -18.69 22.99 1.52
CA LEU A 22 -17.70 22.22 0.76
C LEU A 22 -16.48 21.85 1.61
N ALA A 23 -16.01 22.74 2.48
CA ALA A 23 -14.88 22.49 3.36
C ALA A 23 -15.18 21.37 4.37
N VAL A 24 -16.34 21.40 5.03
CA VAL A 24 -16.72 20.39 6.04
C VAL A 24 -16.91 19.01 5.41
N THR A 25 -17.39 18.93 4.17
CA THR A 25 -17.58 17.66 3.47
C THR A 25 -16.29 17.13 2.82
N ALA A 26 -15.42 18.00 2.31
CA ALA A 26 -14.17 17.60 1.66
C ALA A 26 -13.03 17.29 2.64
N ALA A 27 -12.93 18.02 3.76
CA ALA A 27 -11.83 17.87 4.70
C ALA A 27 -11.68 16.45 5.28
N PRO A 28 -12.74 15.76 5.74
CA PRO A 28 -12.62 14.40 6.27
C PRO A 28 -12.09 13.41 5.22
N ARG A 29 -12.58 13.52 3.98
CA ARG A 29 -12.11 12.70 2.86
C ARG A 29 -10.65 12.97 2.56
N PHE A 30 -10.24 14.24 2.49
CA PHE A 30 -8.85 14.62 2.20
C PHE A 30 -7.86 14.10 3.26
N LEU A 31 -8.25 14.11 4.53
CA LEU A 31 -7.42 13.57 5.62
C LEU A 31 -7.25 12.04 5.53
N ASN A 32 -8.27 11.31 5.08
CA ASN A 32 -8.23 9.85 5.00
C ASN A 32 -7.54 9.31 3.73
N LEU A 33 -7.40 10.09 2.66
CA LEU A 33 -6.79 9.60 1.40
C LEU A 33 -5.35 9.08 1.57
N GLN A 34 -4.57 9.67 2.47
CA GLN A 34 -3.19 9.21 2.72
C GLN A 34 -3.14 7.88 3.48
N SER A 35 -4.03 7.69 4.47
CA SER A 35 -4.12 6.41 5.18
C SER A 35 -4.60 5.32 4.23
N ASP A 36 -5.63 5.59 3.43
CA ASP A 36 -6.22 4.63 2.49
C ASP A 36 -5.19 4.20 1.42
N ALA A 37 -4.42 5.17 0.89
CA ALA A 37 -3.35 4.88 -0.06
C ALA A 37 -2.23 4.01 0.55
N ARG A 38 -1.86 4.28 1.81
CA ARG A 38 -0.86 3.48 2.53
C ARG A 38 -1.37 2.08 2.82
N GLU A 39 -2.62 1.94 3.26
CA GLU A 39 -3.26 0.65 3.50
C GLU A 39 -3.32 -0.19 2.22
N SER A 40 -3.74 0.41 1.09
CA SER A 40 -3.73 -0.26 -0.21
C SER A 40 -2.33 -0.72 -0.63
N SER A 41 -1.30 0.11 -0.39
CA SER A 41 0.09 -0.25 -0.68
C SER A 41 0.58 -1.41 0.18
N LEU A 42 0.19 -1.43 1.46
CA LEU A 42 0.52 -2.51 2.39
C LEU A 42 -0.19 -3.82 2.05
N GLU A 43 -1.46 -3.77 1.64
CA GLU A 43 -2.18 -4.96 1.18
C GLU A 43 -1.56 -5.53 -0.10
N GLY A 44 -1.10 -4.66 -1.01
CA GLY A 44 -0.32 -5.05 -2.18
C GLY A 44 1.00 -5.75 -1.81
N LEU A 45 1.76 -5.18 -0.87
CA LEU A 45 2.99 -5.78 -0.36
C LEU A 45 2.73 -7.14 0.31
N LYS A 46 1.68 -7.25 1.12
CA LYS A 46 1.27 -8.50 1.75
C LYS A 46 0.94 -9.58 0.72
N GLY A 47 0.21 -9.21 -0.35
CA GLY A 47 -0.06 -10.11 -1.47
C GLY A 47 1.22 -10.58 -2.16
N ALA A 48 2.16 -9.67 -2.40
CA ALA A 48 3.46 -10.00 -3.00
C ALA A 48 4.28 -10.96 -2.11
N MET A 49 4.32 -10.73 -0.79
CA MET A 49 5.01 -11.60 0.16
C MET A 49 4.38 -12.99 0.23
N ALA A 50 3.05 -13.08 0.24
CA ALA A 50 2.34 -14.36 0.24
C ALA A 50 2.59 -15.15 -1.06
N GLY A 51 2.53 -14.46 -2.21
CA GLY A 51 2.87 -15.01 -3.52
C GLY A 51 4.30 -15.55 -3.56
N ALA A 52 5.28 -14.72 -3.21
CA ALA A 52 6.69 -15.10 -3.13
C ALA A 52 6.91 -16.30 -2.21
N GLY A 53 6.29 -16.32 -1.02
CA GLY A 53 6.37 -17.43 -0.08
C GLY A 53 5.85 -18.75 -0.67
N SER A 54 4.70 -18.72 -1.37
CA SER A 54 4.15 -19.92 -2.01
C SER A 54 5.00 -20.43 -3.18
N ILE A 55 5.60 -19.53 -3.96
CA ILE A 55 6.49 -19.89 -5.07
C ILE A 55 7.74 -20.56 -4.52
N VAL A 56 8.38 -19.96 -3.51
CA VAL A 56 9.60 -20.50 -2.89
C VAL A 56 9.31 -21.83 -2.19
N TYR A 57 8.17 -21.96 -1.52
CA TYR A 57 7.72 -23.24 -0.97
C TYR A 57 7.55 -24.30 -2.04
N GLY A 58 6.94 -23.96 -3.18
CA GLY A 58 6.81 -24.88 -4.32
C GLY A 58 8.17 -25.34 -4.83
N LYS A 59 9.16 -24.44 -4.92
CA LYS A 59 10.54 -24.79 -5.30
C LYS A 59 11.20 -25.69 -4.25
N ALA A 60 11.06 -25.36 -2.96
CA ALA A 60 11.60 -26.17 -1.87
C ALA A 60 11.01 -27.58 -1.86
N ALA A 61 9.71 -27.71 -2.13
CA ALA A 61 9.02 -29.00 -2.20
C ALA A 61 9.46 -29.87 -3.38
N ILE A 62 9.82 -29.25 -4.52
CA ILE A 62 10.41 -29.97 -5.66
C ILE A 62 11.81 -30.49 -5.31
N GLU A 63 12.56 -29.73 -4.52
CA GLU A 63 13.91 -30.10 -4.05
C GLU A 63 13.90 -31.03 -2.82
N GLY A 64 12.73 -31.29 -2.20
CA GLY A 64 12.59 -32.14 -1.01
C GLY A 64 13.06 -31.49 0.29
N LEU A 65 13.11 -30.15 0.32
CA LEU A 65 13.64 -29.34 1.42
C LEU A 65 12.54 -28.69 2.28
N GLU A 66 11.28 -28.94 1.98
CA GLU A 66 10.10 -28.35 2.63
C GLU A 66 9.94 -28.76 4.11
N THR A 67 10.59 -29.84 4.54
CA THR A 67 10.58 -30.30 5.94
C THR A 67 11.86 -29.96 6.70
N SER A 68 12.84 -29.33 6.04
CA SER A 68 14.11 -28.96 6.67
C SER A 68 13.91 -27.87 7.71
N SER A 69 14.28 -28.15 8.95
CA SER A 69 14.29 -27.17 10.05
C SER A 69 15.56 -26.30 10.08
N ALA A 70 16.60 -26.71 9.36
CA ALA A 70 17.78 -25.89 9.13
C ALA A 70 17.53 -24.90 7.99
N ALA A 71 18.19 -23.73 8.06
CA ALA A 71 18.18 -22.78 6.97
C ALA A 71 18.89 -23.38 5.74
N VAL A 72 18.16 -23.52 4.64
CA VAL A 72 18.67 -24.06 3.37
C VAL A 72 18.34 -23.09 2.25
N ALA A 73 19.31 -22.85 1.38
CA ALA A 73 19.11 -21.99 0.22
C ALA A 73 18.43 -22.78 -0.91
N VAL A 74 17.25 -22.31 -1.34
CA VAL A 74 16.53 -22.81 -2.51
C VAL A 74 16.69 -21.76 -3.60
N GLU A 75 17.44 -22.09 -4.65
CA GLU A 75 17.85 -21.14 -5.71
C GLU A 75 18.43 -19.81 -5.18
N GLY A 76 19.19 -19.86 -4.08
CA GLY A 76 19.81 -18.68 -3.46
C GLY A 76 18.91 -17.91 -2.47
N ILE A 77 17.67 -18.34 -2.27
CA ILE A 77 16.76 -17.79 -1.27
C ILE A 77 16.86 -18.62 0.01
N GLU A 78 17.16 -17.99 1.14
CA GLU A 78 17.21 -18.67 2.44
C GLU A 78 15.82 -19.10 2.89
N THR A 79 15.60 -20.42 3.01
CA THR A 79 14.34 -21.01 3.42
C THR A 79 14.47 -21.83 4.72
N VAL A 80 13.39 -21.88 5.49
CA VAL A 80 13.20 -22.79 6.63
C VAL A 80 11.80 -23.38 6.52
N PHE A 81 11.70 -24.71 6.59
CA PHE A 81 10.46 -25.45 6.28
C PHE A 81 9.87 -25.07 4.91
N GLY A 82 10.74 -24.86 3.92
CA GLY A 82 10.37 -24.43 2.57
C GLY A 82 9.88 -22.98 2.44
N TYR A 83 9.67 -22.24 3.52
CA TYR A 83 9.27 -20.84 3.45
C TYR A 83 10.48 -19.90 3.51
N PRO A 84 10.48 -18.76 2.79
CA PRO A 84 11.52 -17.76 2.91
C PRO A 84 11.67 -17.27 4.35
N THR A 85 12.90 -17.16 4.84
CA THR A 85 13.19 -16.57 6.15
C THR A 85 12.89 -15.07 6.16
N ALA A 86 12.67 -14.48 7.34
CA ALA A 86 12.45 -13.04 7.51
C ALA A 86 13.76 -12.21 7.42
N THR A 87 14.69 -12.62 6.56
CA THR A 87 15.98 -11.97 6.34
C THR A 87 16.01 -11.31 4.95
N PRO A 88 16.96 -10.39 4.70
CA PRO A 88 17.20 -9.88 3.35
C PRO A 88 17.49 -10.99 2.34
N GLY A 89 18.17 -12.07 2.77
CA GLY A 89 18.47 -13.25 1.94
C GLY A 89 17.31 -14.23 1.75
N GLY A 90 16.25 -14.12 2.54
CA GLY A 90 15.02 -14.89 2.41
C GLY A 90 13.94 -14.09 1.68
N ILE A 91 12.96 -13.59 2.43
CA ILE A 91 11.80 -12.89 1.89
C ILE A 91 12.17 -11.60 1.14
N GLY A 92 13.30 -10.97 1.48
CA GLY A 92 13.80 -9.79 0.76
C GLY A 92 14.15 -10.10 -0.70
N LEU A 93 14.88 -11.19 -0.95
CA LEU A 93 15.18 -11.68 -2.29
C LEU A 93 13.94 -12.26 -2.97
N ALA A 94 13.13 -13.02 -2.24
CA ALA A 94 11.96 -13.70 -2.80
C ALA A 94 10.90 -12.73 -3.37
N VAL A 95 10.75 -11.54 -2.79
CA VAL A 95 9.77 -10.54 -3.22
C VAL A 95 10.30 -9.63 -4.34
N GLN A 96 11.63 -9.47 -4.45
CA GLN A 96 12.23 -8.65 -5.50
C GLN A 96 12.30 -9.35 -6.87
N GLY A 97 12.38 -10.69 -6.88
CA GLY A 97 12.52 -11.47 -8.11
C GLY A 97 13.95 -11.51 -8.61
#